data_AF-A0AAN5HXV8-F1
#
_entry.id   AF-A0AAN5HXV8-F1
#
_cell.length_a   1.000
_cell.length_b   1.000
_cell.length_c   1.000
_cell.angle_alpha   90.00
_cell.angle_beta   90.00
_cell.angle_gamma   90.00
#
_symmetry.space_group_name_H-M   'P 1'
#
loop_
_entity.id
_entity.type
_entity.pdbx_description
1 polymer ?
#
loop_
_entity_poly.entity_id
_entity_poly.type
_entity_poly.pdbx_seq_one_letter_code
_entity_poly.pdbx_strand_id
1 'polypeptide(L)'
;IDDVLTFVHIDRSNSINSSAFQDGHSFLLVIVGFEMILNVSVIVFYPFFCFVVWKTNVVHRNIRLQLCTAATIHTFGVLVRFFLFYCQYTGVPDRDVVYAHWLAEIVRDFALTFAV
;
A
#
# COMPACT_ATOMS: atom_id res chain seq x y z
N ILE A 1 23.46 1.97 9.00
CA ILE A 1 22.24 1.69 9.82
C ILE A 1 21.70 2.99 10.36
N ASP A 2 22.54 3.82 10.98
CA ASP A 2 22.14 5.14 11.48
C ASP A 2 21.59 6.07 10.38
N ASP A 3 22.17 6.07 9.17
CA ASP A 3 21.65 6.89 8.06
C ASP A 3 20.23 6.47 7.61
N VAL A 4 19.94 5.17 7.58
CA VAL A 4 18.63 4.62 7.19
C VAL A 4 17.59 4.89 8.28
N LEU A 5 18.00 4.79 9.54
CA LEU A 5 17.15 5.12 10.68
C LEU A 5 16.80 6.61 10.67
N THR A 6 17.75 7.48 10.34
CA THR A 6 17.54 8.91 10.21
C THR A 6 16.57 9.23 9.08
N PHE A 7 16.66 8.51 7.95
CA PHE A 7 15.72 8.65 6.83
C PHE A 7 14.29 8.27 7.22
N VAL A 8 14.09 7.10 7.86
CA VAL A 8 12.76 6.68 8.34
C VAL A 8 12.19 7.64 9.38
N HIS A 9 13.04 8.15 10.27
CA HIS A 9 12.63 9.14 11.26
C HIS A 9 12.23 10.48 10.62
N ILE A 10 12.98 10.94 9.61
CA ILE A 10 12.65 12.16 8.84
C ILE A 10 11.37 11.97 8.04
N ASP A 11 11.13 10.81 7.43
CA ASP A 11 9.92 10.54 6.67
C ASP A 11 8.68 10.50 7.59
N ARG A 12 8.80 9.80 8.74
CA ARG A 12 7.76 9.79 9.79
C ARG A 12 7.51 11.18 10.35
N SER A 13 8.57 11.95 10.61
CA SER A 13 8.52 13.34 11.06
C SER A 13 7.86 14.24 10.02
N ASN A 14 8.25 14.16 8.74
CA ASN A 14 7.70 15.00 7.67
C ASN A 14 6.24 14.66 7.37
N SER A 15 5.84 13.40 7.50
CA SER A 15 4.45 12.98 7.39
C SER A 15 3.58 13.59 8.50
N ILE A 16 4.08 13.64 9.75
CA ILE A 16 3.38 14.17 10.92
C ILE A 16 3.46 15.70 11.00
N ASN A 17 4.58 16.29 10.57
CA ASN A 17 4.91 17.72 10.71
C ASN A 17 4.71 18.52 9.42
N SER A 18 4.16 17.88 8.38
CA SER A 18 3.64 18.57 7.20
C SER A 18 2.66 19.65 7.66
N SER A 19 2.83 20.89 7.18
CA SER A 19 1.95 22.03 7.50
C SER A 19 0.46 21.76 7.17
N ALA A 20 0.15 20.75 6.35
CA ALA A 20 -1.20 20.26 6.11
C ALA A 20 -1.81 19.51 7.31
N PHE A 21 -0.98 18.91 8.18
CA PHE A 21 -1.40 18.17 9.36
C PHE A 21 -1.83 19.10 10.50
N GLN A 22 -1.25 20.30 10.57
CA GLN A 22 -1.46 21.27 11.65
C GLN A 22 -2.76 22.09 11.48
N ASP A 23 -3.16 22.38 10.24
CA ASP A 23 -4.41 23.11 9.93
C ASP A 23 -5.61 22.19 9.59
N GLY A 24 -5.36 20.90 9.31
CA GLY A 24 -6.35 20.00 8.70
C GLY A 24 -6.41 18.58 9.27
N HIS A 25 -6.01 18.37 10.53
CA HIS A 25 -5.91 17.05 11.17
C HIS A 25 -7.14 16.14 10.91
N SER A 26 -8.35 16.68 11.06
CA SER A 26 -9.60 15.93 10.83
C SER A 26 -9.82 15.56 9.35
N PHE A 27 -9.43 16.45 8.43
CA PHE A 27 -9.63 16.25 7.00
C PHE A 27 -8.67 15.19 6.44
N LEU A 28 -7.41 15.24 6.87
CA LEU A 28 -6.39 14.28 6.45
C LEU A 28 -6.71 12.87 6.98
N LEU A 29 -7.19 12.77 8.22
CA LEU A 29 -7.63 11.50 8.82
C LEU A 29 -8.85 10.90 8.09
N VAL A 30 -9.79 11.74 7.64
CA VAL A 30 -10.93 11.30 6.83
C VAL A 30 -10.48 10.80 5.45
N ILE A 31 -9.54 11.49 4.79
CA ILE A 31 -8.99 11.04 3.51
C ILE A 31 -8.29 9.69 3.66
N VAL A 32 -7.42 9.56 4.66
CA VAL A 32 -6.73 8.30 4.95
C VAL A 32 -7.73 7.20 5.29
N GLY A 33 -8.75 7.50 6.09
CA GLY A 33 -9.83 6.55 6.39
C GLY A 33 -10.58 6.08 5.14
N PHE A 34 -10.87 6.99 4.21
CA PHE A 34 -11.50 6.66 2.93
C PHE A 34 -10.58 5.80 2.05
N GLU A 35 -9.29 6.13 1.99
CA GLU A 35 -8.28 5.32 1.29
C GLU A 35 -8.24 3.89 1.85
N MET A 36 -8.29 3.72 3.17
CA MET A 36 -8.33 2.41 3.80
C MET A 36 -9.58 1.60 3.44
N ILE A 37 -10.75 2.23 3.44
CA ILE A 37 -12.01 1.58 3.08
C ILE A 37 -11.98 1.12 1.61
N LEU A 38 -11.47 1.95 0.71
CA LEU A 38 -11.28 1.58 -0.69
C LEU A 38 -10.31 0.41 -0.84
N ASN A 39 -9.18 0.45 -0.13
CA ASN A 39 -8.17 -0.60 -0.14
C ASN A 39 -8.72 -1.95 0.37
N VAL A 40 -9.51 -1.95 1.46
CA VAL A 40 -10.21 -3.16 1.93
C VAL A 40 -11.18 -3.67 0.86
N SER A 41 -11.91 -2.77 0.22
CA SER A 41 -12.85 -3.13 -0.85
C SER A 41 -12.13 -3.85 -1.99
N VAL A 42 -10.98 -3.33 -2.45
CA VAL A 42 -10.15 -3.97 -3.49
C VAL A 42 -9.74 -5.39 -3.10
N ILE A 43 -9.30 -5.60 -1.85
CA ILE A 43 -8.90 -6.93 -1.36
C ILE A 43 -10.08 -7.91 -1.37
N VAL A 44 -11.27 -7.46 -0.99
CA VAL A 44 -12.49 -8.28 -0.98
C VAL A 44 -12.98 -8.60 -2.41
N PHE A 45 -12.87 -7.64 -3.32
CA PHE A 45 -13.28 -7.82 -4.73
C PHE A 45 -12.27 -8.61 -5.57
N TYR A 46 -10.99 -8.63 -5.20
CA TYR A 46 -9.94 -9.38 -5.90
C TYR A 46 -10.27 -10.86 -6.18
N PRO A 47 -10.64 -11.71 -5.18
CA PRO A 47 -10.93 -13.11 -5.45
C PRO A 47 -12.15 -13.30 -6.36
N PHE A 48 -13.15 -12.42 -6.23
CA PHE A 48 -14.32 -12.42 -7.10
C PHE A 48 -13.96 -12.07 -8.55
N PHE A 49 -13.12 -11.05 -8.73
CA PHE A 49 -12.61 -10.65 -10.05
C PHE A 49 -11.85 -11.80 -10.73
N CYS A 50 -10.88 -12.40 -10.04
CA CYS A 50 -10.12 -13.53 -10.57
C CYS A 50 -11.02 -14.74 -10.90
N PHE A 51 -12.03 -15.02 -10.08
CA PHE A 51 -13.01 -16.08 -10.33
C PHE A 51 -13.82 -15.83 -11.61
N VAL A 52 -14.33 -14.60 -11.79
CA VAL A 52 -15.11 -14.20 -12.98
C VAL A 52 -14.24 -14.25 -14.24
N VAL A 53 -13.03 -13.69 -14.19
CA VAL A 53 -12.08 -13.72 -15.32
C VAL A 53 -11.71 -15.15 -15.70
N TRP A 54 -11.54 -16.04 -14.71
CA TRP A 54 -11.22 -17.44 -14.99
C TRP A 54 -12.38 -18.21 -15.60
N LYS A 55 -13.61 -17.94 -15.15
CA LYS A 55 -14.83 -18.58 -15.65
C LYS A 55 -15.26 -18.07 -17.02
N THR A 56 -14.94 -16.83 -17.35
CA THR A 56 -15.27 -16.24 -18.64
C THR A 56 -14.37 -16.83 -19.73
N ASN A 57 -14.96 -17.62 -20.64
CA ASN A 57 -14.28 -18.13 -21.84
C ASN A 57 -14.23 -17.11 -22.99
N VAL A 58 -14.50 -15.84 -22.69
CA VAL A 58 -14.53 -14.75 -23.67
C VAL A 58 -13.11 -14.36 -24.11
N VAL A 59 -12.11 -14.58 -23.24
CA VAL A 59 -10.73 -14.12 -23.45
C VAL A 59 -9.77 -15.29 -23.48
N HIS A 60 -8.73 -15.21 -24.31
CA HIS A 60 -7.65 -16.21 -24.38
C HIS A 60 -7.02 -16.47 -23.00
N ARG A 61 -6.64 -17.73 -22.76
CA ARG A 61 -6.02 -18.19 -21.51
C ARG A 61 -4.82 -17.35 -21.06
N ASN A 62 -3.99 -16.88 -22.01
CA ASN A 62 -2.81 -16.09 -21.71
C ASN A 62 -3.17 -14.70 -21.14
N ILE A 63 -4.19 -14.06 -21.72
CA ILE A 63 -4.67 -12.75 -21.27
C ILE A 63 -5.37 -12.86 -19.91
N ARG A 64 -6.13 -13.93 -19.67
CA ARG A 64 -6.73 -14.21 -18.35
C ARG A 64 -5.67 -14.29 -17.25
N LEU A 65 -4.57 -14.98 -17.54
CA LEU A 65 -3.46 -15.13 -16.59
C LEU A 65 -2.76 -13.78 -16.33
N GLN A 66 -2.54 -12.97 -17.37
CA GLN A 66 -1.98 -11.63 -17.25
C GLN A 66 -2.84 -10.71 -16.37
N LEU A 67 -4.17 -10.70 -16.58
CA LEU A 67 -5.10 -9.92 -15.76
C LEU A 67 -5.10 -10.33 -14.29
N CYS A 68 -5.12 -11.64 -14.01
CA CYS A 68 -5.05 -12.12 -12.62
C CYS A 68 -3.70 -11.80 -11.97
N THR A 69 -2.59 -11.90 -12.72
CA THR A 69 -1.26 -11.53 -12.22
C THR A 69 -1.17 -10.04 -11.91
N ALA A 70 -1.65 -9.17 -12.80
CA ALA A 70 -1.69 -7.72 -12.56
C ALA A 70 -2.55 -7.37 -11.33
N ALA A 71 -3.74 -7.99 -11.19
CA ALA A 71 -4.60 -7.80 -10.03
C ALA A 71 -3.93 -8.29 -8.73
N THR A 72 -3.16 -9.38 -8.79
CA THR A 72 -2.39 -9.90 -7.65
C THR A 72 -1.32 -8.90 -7.23
N ILE A 73 -0.54 -8.37 -8.18
CA ILE A 73 0.51 -7.37 -7.91
C ILE A 73 -0.09 -6.10 -7.29
N HIS A 74 -1.21 -5.63 -7.84
CA HIS A 74 -1.92 -4.48 -7.29
C HIS A 74 -2.38 -4.70 -5.85
N THR A 75 -2.93 -5.88 -5.57
CA THR A 75 -3.38 -6.26 -4.21
C THR A 75 -2.22 -6.35 -3.23
N PHE A 76 -1.05 -6.84 -3.67
CA PHE A 76 0.18 -6.82 -2.88
C PHE A 76 0.63 -5.39 -2.55
N GLY A 77 0.59 -4.47 -3.53
CA GLY A 77 0.89 -3.06 -3.29
C GLY A 77 -0.04 -2.41 -2.26
N VAL A 78 -1.32 -2.77 -2.29
CA VAL A 78 -2.32 -2.34 -1.30
C VAL A 78 -2.01 -2.86 0.10
N LEU A 79 -1.64 -4.14 0.24
CA LEU A 79 -1.24 -4.72 1.54
C LEU A 79 0.00 -4.05 2.13
N VAL A 80 0.96 -3.70 1.28
CA VAL A 80 2.16 -2.98 1.67
C VAL A 80 1.83 -1.58 2.19
N ARG A 81 0.84 -0.88 1.60
CA ARG A 81 0.36 0.39 2.16
C ARG A 81 -0.20 0.20 3.57
N PHE A 82 -1.04 -0.81 3.81
CA PHE A 82 -1.54 -1.11 5.16
C PHE A 82 -0.40 -1.31 6.16
N PHE A 83 0.67 -2.01 5.74
CA PHE A 83 1.84 -2.21 6.57
C PHE A 83 2.56 -0.89 6.91
N LEU A 84 2.79 -0.02 5.92
CA LEU A 84 3.41 1.30 6.15
C LEU A 84 2.57 2.16 7.10
N PHE A 85 1.25 2.17 6.94
CA PHE A 85 0.34 2.85 7.85
C PHE A 85 0.39 2.26 9.26
N TYR A 86 0.38 0.94 9.40
CA TYR A 86 0.56 0.29 10.70
C TYR A 86 1.85 0.77 11.36
N CYS A 87 2.96 0.78 10.63
CA CYS A 87 4.27 1.24 11.11
C CYS A 87 4.25 2.71 11.56
N GLN A 88 3.59 3.59 10.81
CA GLN A 88 3.50 5.02 11.11
C GLN A 88 2.68 5.28 12.39
N TYR A 89 1.56 4.59 12.58
CA TYR A 89 0.57 4.91 13.62
C TYR A 89 0.65 4.07 14.91
N THR A 90 1.27 2.89 14.90
CA THR A 90 1.35 2.04 16.11
C THR A 90 2.43 2.44 17.12
N GLY A 91 3.24 3.46 16.81
CA GLY A 91 4.27 3.95 17.74
C GLY A 91 5.42 2.97 17.99
N VAL A 92 5.54 1.91 17.19
CA VAL A 92 6.65 0.94 17.28
C VAL A 92 7.97 1.68 17.04
N PRO A 93 9.03 1.41 17.83
CA PRO A 93 10.31 2.08 17.72
C PRO A 93 10.93 1.88 16.34
N ASP A 94 11.43 2.98 15.75
CA ASP A 94 11.92 3.01 14.36
C ASP A 94 12.99 1.94 14.08
N ARG A 95 13.79 1.55 15.07
CA ARG A 95 14.83 0.50 14.94
C ARG A 95 14.28 -0.87 14.56
N ASP A 96 13.10 -1.22 15.08
CA ASP A 96 12.51 -2.55 14.87
C ASP A 96 11.78 -2.63 13.53
N VAL A 97 11.43 -1.47 12.97
CA VAL A 97 10.58 -1.37 11.78
C VAL A 97 11.37 -0.94 10.55
N VAL A 98 12.57 -0.38 10.72
CA VAL A 98 13.37 0.24 9.63
C VAL A 98 13.53 -0.68 8.41
N TYR A 99 13.86 -1.95 8.64
CA TYR A 99 14.10 -2.92 7.57
C TYR A 99 12.81 -3.30 6.85
N ALA A 100 11.73 -3.50 7.62
CA ALA A 100 10.44 -3.85 7.07
C ALA A 100 9.78 -2.66 6.34
N HIS A 101 9.95 -1.45 6.85
CA HIS A 101 9.47 -0.21 6.25
C HIS A 101 10.18 0.08 4.93
N TRP A 102 11.51 -0.03 4.90
CA TRP A 102 12.28 0.18 3.68
C TRP A 102 11.97 -0.87 2.60
N LEU A 103 11.84 -2.14 3.00
CA LEU A 103 11.41 -3.20 2.10
C LEU A 103 10.00 -2.93 1.56
N ALA A 104 9.08 -2.50 2.43
CA ALA A 104 7.73 -2.15 2.05
C ALA A 104 7.70 -0.98 1.04
N GLU A 105 8.50 0.07 1.22
CA GLU A 105 8.59 1.16 0.24
C GLU A 105 9.08 0.67 -1.13
N ILE A 106 10.12 -0.15 -1.17
CA ILE A 106 10.63 -0.74 -2.43
C ILE A 106 9.54 -1.57 -3.12
N VAL A 107 8.82 -2.40 -2.36
CA VAL A 107 7.76 -3.24 -2.91
C VAL A 107 6.58 -2.38 -3.40
N ARG A 108 6.27 -1.27 -2.72
CA ARG A 108 5.25 -0.31 -3.15
C ARG A 108 5.63 0.31 -4.50
N ASP A 109 6.85 0.79 -4.65
CA ASP A 109 7.30 1.46 -5.86
C ASP A 109 7.40 0.48 -7.04
N PHE A 110 7.82 -0.75 -6.76
CA PHE A 110 7.75 -1.84 -7.73
C PHE A 110 6.29 -2.11 -8.14
N ALA A 111 5.38 -2.31 -7.19
CA ALA A 111 3.97 -2.58 -7.48
C ALA A 111 3.31 -1.44 -8.28
N LEU A 112 3.65 -0.18 -8.02
CA LEU A 112 3.18 0.97 -8.80
C LEU A 112 3.75 0.99 -10.22
N THR A 113 5.03 0.66 -10.39
CA THR A 113 5.68 0.61 -11.71
C THR A 113 5.07 -0.48 -12.60
N PHE A 114 4.69 -1.62 -12.03
CA PHE A 114 4.07 -2.74 -12.75
C PHE A 114 2.54 -2.65 -12.87
N ALA A 115 1.91 -1.65 -12.22
CA ALA A 115 0.47 -1.41 -12.31
C ALA A 115 0.08 -0.42 -13.43
N VAL A 116 1.05 0.22 -14.11
CA VAL A 116 0.89 1.09 -15.30
C VAL A 116 1.11 0.28 -16.56
#